data_AF-A0A3N1WNX6-F1
#
_entry.id   AF-A0A3N1WNX6-F1
#
_cell.length_a   1.000
_cell.length_b   1.000
_cell.length_c   1.000
_cell.angle_alpha   90.00
_cell.angle_beta   90.00
_cell.angle_gamma   90.00
#
_symmetry.space_group_name_H-M   'P 1'
#
loop_
_entity.id
_entity.type
_entity.pdbx_description
1 polymer ?
#
loop_
_entity_poly.entity_id
_entity_poly.type
_entity_poly.pdbx_seq_one_letter_code
_entity_poly.pdbx_strand_id
1 'polypeptide(L)'
;MMQDQSLDVLAQLLAWQRAGCRAVLVTVLDTYGTSPRPAGSLAAIREDGAVAGSVSGGCVEDVLTRHVMARWAQAPDVALPRCERLCYGQDEAEQARLRLPCGKQVHLSVEYGLEDDALAHLVQALRARQTVVRTLDYADGRVELAPAGSGDRPGLVSDAGGHSHVLGPASRLILIGANDVAAYLAQIALTLDFDVTVCEPRAAYRAVWRVPGVALVEAMPDDLIRGCGCDARTAVVAVSHDPKLDDLALIEALALPCFYVGVVGSRASAPKRRERLSMFDVTAAQMARLHSPAGLPLGSRTPAQIAVSVAGELLACQQALPTAGPVGRRSERPMSPALAGGICRA
;
A
#
# COMPACT_ATOMS: atom_id res chain seq x y z
N MET A 1 -2.44 2.73 -15.92
CA MET A 1 -3.33 2.32 -14.82
C MET A 1 -2.40 1.68 -13.80
N MET A 2 -2.03 2.40 -12.74
CA MET A 2 -1.05 1.92 -11.75
C MET A 2 -1.89 1.33 -10.61
N GLN A 3 -2.15 0.03 -10.71
CA GLN A 3 -2.81 -0.76 -9.69
C GLN A 3 -1.76 -1.19 -8.65
N ASP A 4 -2.22 -1.80 -7.56
CA ASP A 4 -1.43 -2.36 -6.47
C ASP A 4 -0.14 -3.02 -6.98
N GLN A 5 1.00 -2.30 -6.87
CA GLN A 5 2.24 -2.73 -7.51
C GLN A 5 2.67 -4.13 -7.09
N SER A 6 2.37 -4.54 -5.85
CA SER A 6 2.71 -5.86 -5.36
C SER A 6 1.82 -6.94 -5.97
N LEU A 7 0.50 -6.73 -5.98
CA LEU A 7 -0.43 -7.69 -6.61
C LEU A 7 -0.17 -7.82 -8.11
N ASP A 8 0.08 -6.71 -8.80
CA ASP A 8 0.35 -6.71 -10.24
C ASP A 8 1.63 -7.51 -10.56
N VAL A 9 2.69 -7.30 -9.80
CA VAL A 9 3.96 -8.03 -9.96
C VAL A 9 3.76 -9.53 -9.71
N LEU A 10 3.07 -9.90 -8.62
CA LEU A 10 2.83 -11.30 -8.26
C LEU A 10 1.92 -12.00 -9.29
N ALA A 11 0.87 -11.31 -9.75
CA ALA A 11 -0.03 -11.83 -10.77
C ALA A 11 0.67 -11.99 -12.12
N GLN A 12 1.55 -11.05 -12.49
CA GLN A 12 2.33 -11.13 -13.73
C GLN A 12 3.37 -12.26 -13.67
N LEU A 13 4.04 -12.44 -12.53
CA LEU A 13 4.94 -13.56 -12.29
C LEU A 13 4.22 -14.90 -12.45
N LEU A 14 3.04 -15.04 -11.82
CA LEU A 14 2.20 -16.23 -11.93
C LEU A 14 1.79 -16.51 -13.38
N ALA A 15 1.41 -15.46 -14.13
CA ALA A 15 1.04 -15.58 -15.53
C ALA A 15 2.22 -16.06 -16.39
N TRP A 16 3.44 -15.58 -16.14
CA TRP A 16 4.63 -16.05 -16.84
C TRP A 16 4.97 -17.50 -16.52
N GLN A 17 4.90 -17.92 -15.25
CA GLN A 17 5.13 -19.31 -14.86
C GLN A 17 4.14 -20.27 -15.54
N ARG A 18 2.85 -19.91 -15.58
CA ARG A 18 1.80 -20.70 -16.24
C ARG A 18 1.93 -20.75 -17.76
N ALA A 19 2.62 -19.77 -18.36
CA ALA A 19 2.99 -19.79 -19.76
C ALA A 19 4.25 -20.63 -20.05
N GLY A 20 4.82 -21.30 -19.03
CA GLY A 20 6.03 -22.10 -19.15
C GLY A 20 7.32 -21.28 -19.15
N CYS A 21 7.25 -19.97 -18.89
CA CYS A 21 8.44 -19.14 -18.81
C CYS A 21 9.09 -19.24 -17.42
N ARG A 22 10.42 -19.22 -17.39
CA ARG A 22 11.17 -19.06 -16.15
C ARG A 22 11.20 -17.59 -15.75
N ALA A 23 10.96 -17.32 -14.47
CA ALA A 23 10.99 -15.98 -13.89
C ALA A 23 11.42 -16.03 -12.42
N VAL A 24 11.96 -14.93 -11.92
CA VAL A 24 12.35 -14.73 -10.51
C VAL A 24 11.48 -13.67 -9.85
N LEU A 25 11.29 -13.79 -8.54
CA LEU A 25 10.78 -12.71 -7.71
C LEU A 25 11.95 -11.98 -7.05
N VAL A 26 11.92 -10.66 -7.08
CA VAL A 26 12.92 -9.81 -6.44
C VAL A 26 12.22 -8.95 -5.40
N THR A 27 12.76 -8.94 -4.18
CA THR A 27 12.26 -8.12 -3.06
C THR A 27 13.34 -7.16 -2.58
N VAL A 28 13.01 -5.88 -2.44
CA VAL A 28 13.90 -4.89 -1.80
C VAL A 28 13.90 -5.13 -0.30
N LEU A 29 15.04 -5.55 0.25
CA LEU A 29 15.20 -5.89 1.67
C LEU A 29 15.41 -4.67 2.55
N ASP A 30 16.33 -3.80 2.12
CA ASP A 30 16.62 -2.54 2.78
C ASP A 30 17.27 -1.59 1.77
N THR A 31 17.17 -0.31 2.03
CA THR A 31 17.80 0.73 1.24
C THR A 31 18.42 1.76 2.17
N TYR A 32 19.72 1.96 2.05
CA TYR A 32 20.41 3.00 2.82
C TYR A 32 20.37 4.33 2.05
N GLY A 33 19.78 5.36 2.66
CA GLY A 33 19.57 6.68 2.06
C GLY A 33 18.16 6.87 1.46
N THR A 34 17.96 7.90 0.65
CA THR A 34 16.64 8.24 0.06
C THR A 34 16.32 7.39 -1.18
N SER A 35 16.11 6.08 -1.03
CA SER A 35 15.65 5.26 -2.16
C SER A 35 14.22 5.62 -2.56
N PRO A 36 13.90 5.73 -3.87
CA PRO A 36 12.53 5.94 -4.35
C PRO A 36 11.63 4.71 -4.11
N ARG A 37 12.21 3.55 -3.79
CA ARG A 37 11.50 2.29 -3.51
C ARG A 37 11.80 1.83 -2.08
N PRO A 38 10.79 1.77 -1.18
CA PRO A 38 11.01 1.32 0.19
C PRO A 38 11.23 -0.20 0.25
N ALA A 39 11.72 -0.67 1.40
CA ALA A 39 11.75 -2.08 1.74
C ALA A 39 10.36 -2.73 1.54
N GLY A 40 10.34 -3.92 0.94
CA GLY A 40 9.14 -4.62 0.50
C GLY A 40 8.72 -4.34 -0.95
N SER A 41 9.36 -3.40 -1.66
CA SER A 41 9.08 -3.22 -3.10
C SER A 41 9.42 -4.50 -3.87
N LEU A 42 8.53 -4.89 -4.79
CA LEU A 42 8.64 -6.11 -5.58
C LEU A 42 8.98 -5.82 -7.04
N ALA A 43 9.73 -6.72 -7.66
CA ALA A 43 9.83 -6.85 -9.10
C ALA A 43 9.84 -8.33 -9.50
N ALA A 44 9.38 -8.64 -10.70
CA ALA A 44 9.53 -9.93 -11.33
C ALA A 44 10.35 -9.78 -12.61
N ILE A 45 11.29 -10.68 -12.84
CA ILE A 45 12.15 -10.68 -14.03
C ILE A 45 12.02 -12.03 -14.70
N ARG A 46 11.73 -12.04 -16.00
CA ARG A 46 11.61 -13.25 -16.83
C ARG A 46 12.94 -13.58 -17.51
N GLU A 47 13.10 -14.82 -17.96
CA GLU A 47 14.31 -15.34 -18.62
C GLU A 47 14.81 -14.63 -19.87
N ASP A 48 13.94 -13.89 -20.54
CA ASP A 48 14.28 -13.04 -21.69
C ASP A 48 14.58 -11.58 -21.29
N GLY A 49 14.56 -11.28 -20.00
CA GLY A 49 14.78 -9.95 -19.45
C GLY A 49 13.55 -9.06 -19.36
N ALA A 50 12.34 -9.58 -19.63
CA ALA A 50 11.11 -8.82 -19.38
C ALA A 50 10.95 -8.55 -17.87
N VAL A 51 10.56 -7.32 -17.52
CA VAL A 51 10.43 -6.86 -16.11
C VAL A 51 9.01 -6.41 -15.82
N ALA A 52 8.51 -6.80 -14.65
CA ALA A 52 7.29 -6.26 -14.03
C ALA A 52 7.65 -5.69 -12.66
N GLY A 53 7.12 -4.51 -12.32
CA GLY A 53 7.50 -3.80 -11.10
C GLY A 53 8.86 -3.10 -11.20
N SER A 54 9.39 -2.67 -10.05
CA SER A 54 10.67 -1.94 -10.00
C SER A 54 11.27 -1.95 -8.60
N VAL A 55 12.60 -2.08 -8.52
CA VAL A 55 13.36 -2.10 -7.27
C VAL A 55 14.08 -0.78 -6.96
N SER A 56 14.35 0.07 -7.96
CA SER A 56 15.06 1.34 -7.75
C SER A 56 14.57 2.51 -8.60
N GLY A 57 13.63 2.29 -9.52
CA GLY A 57 13.16 3.30 -10.47
C GLY A 57 14.06 3.46 -11.70
N GLY A 58 14.92 2.47 -12.00
CA GLY A 58 15.69 2.38 -13.25
C GLY A 58 17.22 2.36 -13.10
N CYS A 59 17.78 2.48 -11.89
CA CYS A 59 19.24 2.56 -11.70
C CYS A 59 19.93 1.19 -11.68
N VAL A 60 19.28 0.16 -11.10
CA VAL A 60 19.87 -1.18 -10.94
C VAL A 60 19.17 -2.26 -11.76
N GLU A 61 18.02 -1.94 -12.38
CA GLU A 61 17.19 -2.87 -13.15
C GLU A 61 17.96 -3.53 -14.29
N ASP A 62 18.78 -2.78 -15.03
CA ASP A 62 19.58 -3.33 -16.15
C ASP A 62 20.66 -4.32 -15.69
N VAL A 63 21.26 -4.07 -14.52
CA VAL A 63 22.31 -4.95 -13.96
C VAL A 63 21.67 -6.21 -13.38
N LEU A 64 20.56 -6.04 -12.66
CA LEU A 64 19.79 -7.13 -12.10
C LEU A 64 19.25 -8.06 -13.19
N THR A 65 18.71 -7.49 -14.28
CA THR A 65 18.22 -8.27 -15.43
C THR A 65 19.35 -9.08 -16.07
N ARG A 66 20.50 -8.45 -16.31
CA ARG A 66 21.68 -9.16 -16.84
C ARG A 66 22.20 -10.25 -15.91
N HIS A 67 22.22 -10.00 -14.60
CA HIS A 67 22.61 -10.99 -13.59
C HIS A 67 21.71 -12.23 -13.68
N VAL A 68 20.40 -12.00 -13.67
CA VAL A 68 19.37 -13.04 -13.73
C VAL A 68 19.44 -13.83 -15.05
N MET A 69 19.57 -13.16 -16.20
CA MET A 69 19.77 -13.81 -17.50
C MET A 69 21.05 -14.65 -17.55
N ALA A 70 22.16 -14.13 -17.02
CA ALA A 70 23.43 -14.86 -16.97
C ALA A 70 23.32 -16.13 -16.10
N ARG A 71 22.59 -16.06 -14.98
CA ARG A 71 22.33 -17.23 -14.13
C ARG A 71 21.58 -18.32 -14.89
N TRP A 72 20.53 -17.98 -15.65
CA TRP A 72 19.81 -18.97 -16.46
C TRP A 72 20.63 -19.54 -17.62
N ALA A 73 21.49 -18.73 -18.23
CA ALA A 73 22.39 -19.20 -19.29
C ALA A 73 23.44 -20.19 -18.76
N GLN A 74 23.91 -20.01 -17.53
CA GLN A 74 24.91 -20.87 -16.89
C GLN A 74 24.34 -22.15 -16.28
N ALA A 75 23.02 -22.20 -16.03
CA ALA A 75 22.37 -23.31 -15.35
C ALA A 75 21.17 -23.90 -16.12
N PRO A 76 21.33 -24.37 -17.38
CA PRO A 76 20.31 -25.17 -18.03
C PRO A 76 20.13 -26.54 -17.36
N ASP A 77 21.22 -27.13 -16.83
CA ASP A 77 21.26 -28.49 -16.26
C ASP A 77 21.65 -28.55 -14.77
N VAL A 78 21.87 -27.40 -14.13
CA VAL A 78 22.28 -27.30 -12.71
C VAL A 78 21.12 -26.72 -11.91
N ALA A 79 20.83 -27.31 -10.74
CA ALA A 79 19.84 -26.76 -9.82
C ALA A 79 20.29 -25.37 -9.36
N LEU A 80 19.56 -24.33 -9.76
CA LEU A 80 19.77 -22.97 -9.27
C LEU A 80 19.50 -22.89 -7.76
N PRO A 81 20.18 -21.98 -7.02
CA PRO A 81 19.83 -21.73 -5.63
C PRO A 81 18.38 -21.23 -5.56
N ARG A 82 17.61 -21.68 -4.55
CA ARG A 82 16.21 -21.22 -4.37
C ARG A 82 16.13 -19.74 -3.99
N CYS A 83 17.17 -19.20 -3.34
CA CYS A 83 17.28 -17.78 -3.03
C CYS A 83 18.74 -17.31 -3.15
N GLU A 84 18.93 -16.07 -3.58
CA GLU A 84 20.21 -15.34 -3.59
C GLU A 84 20.00 -13.96 -2.94
N ARG A 85 21.00 -13.44 -2.23
CA ARG A 85 21.00 -12.06 -1.74
C ARG A 85 22.02 -11.24 -2.52
N LEU A 86 21.58 -10.11 -3.03
CA LEU A 86 22.40 -9.18 -3.79
C LEU A 86 22.50 -7.85 -3.05
N CYS A 87 23.67 -7.25 -3.11
CA CYS A 87 23.92 -5.91 -2.61
C CYS A 87 24.63 -5.12 -3.71
N TYR A 88 24.04 -4.01 -4.10
CA TYR A 88 24.60 -3.10 -5.11
C TYR A 88 24.95 -1.76 -4.47
N GLY A 89 26.03 -1.14 -4.96
CA GLY A 89 26.51 0.15 -4.47
C GLY A 89 27.47 0.02 -3.28
N GLN A 90 28.22 -1.08 -3.22
CA GLN A 90 29.11 -1.38 -2.09
C GLN A 90 30.27 -0.38 -1.95
N ASP A 91 30.71 0.19 -3.07
CA ASP A 91 31.77 1.20 -3.14
C ASP A 91 31.39 2.38 -4.06
N GLU A 92 32.16 3.46 -3.98
CA GLU A 92 31.92 4.69 -4.75
C GLU A 92 32.01 4.47 -6.27
N ALA A 93 32.87 3.55 -6.72
CA ALA A 93 33.06 3.26 -8.14
C ALA A 93 31.83 2.54 -8.72
N GLU A 94 31.29 1.57 -7.99
CA GLU A 94 30.06 0.89 -8.35
C GLU A 94 28.86 1.85 -8.29
N GLN A 95 28.76 2.68 -7.26
CA GLN A 95 27.70 3.69 -7.17
C GLN A 95 27.70 4.65 -8.36
N ALA A 96 28.89 5.13 -8.77
CA ALA A 96 29.03 5.99 -9.95
C ALA A 96 28.64 5.26 -11.24
N ARG A 97 29.04 3.99 -11.40
CA ARG A 97 28.68 3.15 -12.56
C ARG A 97 27.17 2.92 -12.65
N LEU A 98 26.52 2.67 -11.52
CA LEU A 98 25.09 2.40 -11.41
C LEU A 98 24.23 3.68 -11.35
N ARG A 99 24.87 4.86 -11.33
CA ARG A 99 24.21 6.16 -11.16
C ARG A 99 23.30 6.21 -9.93
N LEU A 100 23.70 5.50 -8.87
CA LEU A 100 22.97 5.52 -7.60
C LEU A 100 23.10 6.93 -7.00
N PRO A 101 22.00 7.61 -6.63
CA PRO A 101 22.10 8.95 -6.06
C PRO A 101 22.90 8.91 -4.76
N CYS A 102 23.95 9.72 -4.63
CA CYS A 102 24.82 9.97 -3.46
C CYS A 102 24.82 8.88 -2.35
N GLY A 103 25.67 7.85 -2.45
CA GLY A 103 26.00 6.97 -1.32
C GLY A 103 25.05 5.80 -1.05
N LYS A 104 24.17 5.45 -2.00
CA LYS A 104 23.08 4.48 -1.77
C LYS A 104 23.53 3.04 -1.98
N GLN A 105 23.15 2.18 -1.05
CA GLN A 105 23.18 0.73 -1.18
C GLN A 105 21.76 0.18 -1.31
N VAL A 106 21.58 -0.83 -2.15
CA VAL A 106 20.32 -1.55 -2.30
C VAL A 106 20.54 -3.02 -2.00
N HIS A 107 19.83 -3.53 -1.01
CA HIS A 107 19.84 -4.94 -0.64
C HIS A 107 18.61 -5.63 -1.24
N LEU A 108 18.82 -6.72 -1.96
CA LEU A 108 17.78 -7.45 -2.67
C LEU A 108 17.83 -8.93 -2.29
N SER A 109 16.67 -9.57 -2.16
CA SER A 109 16.56 -11.02 -2.31
C SER A 109 16.06 -11.34 -3.72
N VAL A 110 16.64 -12.36 -4.33
CA VAL A 110 16.22 -12.93 -5.61
C VAL A 110 15.82 -14.37 -5.38
N GLU A 111 14.57 -14.69 -5.64
CA GLU A 111 13.98 -16.00 -5.44
C GLU A 111 13.76 -16.69 -6.78
N TYR A 112 14.26 -17.91 -6.90
CA TYR A 112 14.17 -18.74 -8.10
C TYR A 112 13.23 -19.91 -7.85
N GLY A 113 12.43 -20.28 -8.85
CA GLY A 113 11.61 -21.49 -8.79
C GLY A 113 10.52 -21.44 -7.72
N LEU A 114 9.83 -20.31 -7.58
CA LEU A 114 8.66 -20.19 -6.70
C LEU A 114 7.60 -21.22 -7.09
N GLU A 115 7.00 -21.87 -6.10
CA GLU A 115 5.95 -22.86 -6.29
C GLU A 115 4.64 -22.19 -6.77
N ASP A 116 4.08 -22.67 -7.90
CA ASP A 116 2.86 -22.12 -8.53
C ASP A 116 1.70 -22.08 -7.52
N ASP A 117 1.47 -23.15 -6.76
CA ASP A 117 0.37 -23.26 -5.80
C ASP A 117 0.44 -22.18 -4.71
N ALA A 118 1.63 -21.95 -4.14
CA ALA A 118 1.82 -20.92 -3.12
C ALA A 118 1.63 -19.50 -3.69
N LEU A 119 2.15 -19.24 -4.90
CA LEU A 119 1.99 -17.96 -5.57
C LEU A 119 0.52 -17.71 -5.97
N ALA A 120 -0.16 -18.72 -6.49
CA ALA A 120 -1.58 -18.67 -6.83
C ALA A 120 -2.45 -18.39 -5.61
N HIS A 121 -2.17 -19.06 -4.48
CA HIS A 121 -2.86 -18.82 -3.22
C HIS A 121 -2.67 -17.39 -2.72
N LEU A 122 -1.43 -16.87 -2.76
CA LEU A 122 -1.11 -15.49 -2.39
C LEU A 122 -1.86 -14.47 -3.27
N VAL A 123 -1.82 -14.65 -4.59
CA VAL A 123 -2.53 -13.76 -5.54
C VAL A 123 -4.04 -13.80 -5.30
N GLN A 124 -4.61 -14.97 -5.02
CA GLN A 124 -6.04 -15.11 -4.71
C GLN A 124 -6.41 -14.40 -3.41
N ALA A 125 -5.61 -14.55 -2.35
CA ALA A 125 -5.84 -13.90 -1.06
C ALA A 125 -5.83 -12.37 -1.21
N LEU A 126 -4.84 -11.81 -1.92
CA LEU A 126 -4.74 -10.36 -2.16
C LEU A 126 -5.93 -9.84 -2.99
N ARG A 127 -6.37 -10.58 -4.02
CA ARG A 127 -7.59 -10.26 -4.79
C ARG A 127 -8.86 -10.30 -3.92
N ALA A 128 -8.92 -11.21 -2.97
CA ALA A 128 -9.99 -11.31 -1.98
C ALA A 128 -9.87 -10.28 -0.84
N ARG A 129 -8.95 -9.32 -0.97
CA ARG A 129 -8.66 -8.27 0.02
C ARG A 129 -8.20 -8.80 1.38
N GLN A 130 -7.52 -9.93 1.39
CA GLN A 130 -6.92 -10.50 2.60
C GLN A 130 -5.47 -10.05 2.72
N THR A 131 -5.04 -9.73 3.94
CA THR A 131 -3.62 -9.46 4.23
C THR A 131 -2.93 -10.77 4.59
N VAL A 132 -1.77 -11.00 3.96
CA VAL A 132 -0.96 -12.21 4.11
C VAL A 132 0.44 -11.83 4.57
N VAL A 133 0.96 -12.53 5.58
CA VAL A 133 2.38 -12.52 5.92
C VAL A 133 3.07 -13.63 5.14
N ARG A 134 4.03 -13.25 4.31
CA ARG A 134 4.89 -14.16 3.56
C ARG A 134 6.27 -14.19 4.21
N THR A 135 6.72 -15.36 4.67
CA THR A 135 8.05 -15.53 5.26
C THR A 135 8.91 -16.39 4.36
N LEU A 136 10.09 -15.89 4.01
CA LEU A 136 11.13 -16.62 3.28
C LEU A 136 12.27 -16.99 4.21
N ASP A 137 12.74 -18.23 4.13
CA ASP A 137 13.99 -18.68 4.72
C ASP A 137 15.12 -18.68 3.70
N TYR A 138 16.27 -18.05 4.01
CA TYR A 138 17.39 -17.97 3.08
C TYR A 138 18.23 -19.24 3.00
N ALA A 139 18.14 -20.15 3.98
CA ALA A 139 18.95 -21.36 4.01
C ALA A 139 18.49 -22.39 2.96
N ASP A 140 17.17 -22.54 2.81
CA ASP A 140 16.56 -23.52 1.92
C ASP A 140 15.58 -22.91 0.91
N GLY A 141 15.31 -21.60 0.98
CA GLY A 141 14.35 -20.92 0.12
C GLY A 141 12.90 -21.29 0.41
N ARG A 142 12.59 -21.87 1.57
CA ARG A 142 11.21 -22.22 1.95
C ARG A 142 10.39 -20.96 2.17
N VAL A 143 9.17 -20.97 1.62
CA VAL A 143 8.18 -19.91 1.78
C VAL A 143 7.03 -20.41 2.63
N GLU A 144 6.65 -19.63 3.64
CA GLU A 144 5.49 -19.85 4.47
C GLU A 144 4.52 -18.68 4.31
N LEU A 145 3.23 -18.97 4.15
CA LEU A 145 2.16 -17.98 4.08
C LEU A 145 1.27 -18.12 5.31
N ALA A 146 1.01 -17.01 6.00
CA ALA A 146 0.11 -16.95 7.14
C ALA A 146 -0.85 -15.77 6.99
N PRO A 147 -2.09 -15.85 7.48
CA PRO A 147 -2.98 -14.69 7.55
C PRO A 147 -2.40 -13.63 8.50
N ALA A 148 -2.51 -12.35 8.14
CA ALA A 148 -2.16 -11.23 9.01
C ALA A 148 -3.39 -10.68 9.75
N GLY A 149 -3.17 -9.79 10.72
CA GLY A 149 -4.26 -9.06 11.37
C GLY A 149 -4.97 -8.14 10.37
N SER A 150 -6.30 -8.04 10.49
CA SER A 150 -7.08 -7.09 9.69
C SER A 150 -6.66 -5.66 10.03
N GLY A 151 -5.97 -4.99 9.11
CA GLY A 151 -5.52 -3.59 9.29
C GLY A 151 -4.02 -3.41 9.44
N ASP A 152 -3.24 -4.49 9.42
CA ASP A 152 -1.79 -4.37 9.36
C ASP A 152 -1.37 -3.72 8.04
N ARG A 153 -0.53 -2.69 8.11
CA ARG A 153 0.03 -2.04 6.92
C ARG A 153 1.09 -2.95 6.26
N PRO A 154 1.17 -2.95 4.92
CA PRO A 154 2.25 -3.63 4.22
C PRO A 154 3.62 -3.18 4.71
N GLY A 155 4.56 -4.11 4.78
CA GLY A 155 5.89 -3.84 5.30
C GLY A 155 6.76 -5.08 5.30
N LEU A 156 8.08 -4.85 5.36
CA LEU A 156 9.07 -5.91 5.34
C LEU A 156 9.94 -5.83 6.59
N VAL A 157 10.19 -6.98 7.21
CA VAL A 157 11.23 -7.18 8.21
C VAL A 157 12.20 -8.21 7.68
N SER A 158 13.50 -7.91 7.67
CA SER A 158 14.55 -8.84 7.23
C SER A 158 15.62 -8.99 8.30
N ASP A 159 16.18 -10.19 8.40
CA ASP A 159 17.37 -10.50 9.21
C ASP A 159 18.37 -11.35 8.40
N ALA A 160 19.33 -11.98 9.09
CA ALA A 160 20.33 -12.82 8.44
C ALA A 160 19.80 -14.18 7.95
N GLY A 161 18.71 -14.68 8.55
CA GLY A 161 18.12 -15.98 8.25
C GLY A 161 16.93 -15.93 7.28
N GLY A 162 16.30 -14.77 7.11
CA GLY A 162 15.17 -14.63 6.19
C GLY A 162 14.55 -13.24 6.17
N HIS A 163 13.37 -13.14 5.55
CA HIS A 163 12.52 -11.97 5.68
C HIS A 163 11.04 -12.36 5.79
N SER A 164 10.26 -11.52 6.46
CA SER A 164 8.81 -11.59 6.52
C SER A 164 8.22 -10.32 5.90
N HIS A 165 7.35 -10.52 4.92
CA HIS A 165 6.70 -9.48 4.14
C HIS A 165 5.20 -9.53 4.37
N VAL A 166 4.65 -8.46 4.94
CA VAL A 166 3.20 -8.23 5.03
C VAL A 166 2.73 -7.69 3.69
N LEU A 167 1.95 -8.48 2.98
CA LEU A 167 1.33 -8.13 1.71
C LEU A 167 -0.16 -7.96 1.95
N GLY A 168 -0.73 -6.85 1.52
CA GLY A 168 -2.17 -6.61 1.65
C GLY A 168 -2.73 -5.82 0.49
N PRO A 169 -4.05 -5.79 0.32
CA PRO A 169 -4.71 -5.20 -0.86
C PRO A 169 -4.60 -3.69 -0.89
N ALA A 170 -4.35 -3.05 -2.04
CA ALA A 170 -4.39 -1.60 -2.21
C ALA A 170 -5.43 -0.88 -1.32
N SER A 171 -4.99 0.25 -0.75
CA SER A 171 -5.85 1.06 0.11
C SER A 171 -6.95 1.66 -0.74
N ARG A 172 -8.17 1.62 -0.23
CA ARG A 172 -9.34 2.11 -0.94
C ARG A 172 -9.71 3.49 -0.46
N LEU A 173 -10.11 4.36 -1.38
CA LEU A 173 -10.71 5.66 -1.08
C LEU A 173 -12.09 5.72 -1.72
N ILE A 174 -13.12 5.85 -0.87
CA ILE A 174 -14.50 6.07 -1.30
C ILE A 174 -14.81 7.56 -1.09
N LEU A 175 -15.11 8.26 -2.18
CA LEU A 175 -15.49 9.66 -2.19
C LEU A 175 -17.00 9.78 -2.34
N ILE A 176 -17.66 10.53 -1.46
CA ILE A 176 -19.09 10.79 -1.53
C ILE A 176 -19.31 12.19 -2.10
N GLY A 177 -19.86 12.24 -3.32
CA GLY A 177 -20.05 13.46 -4.11
C GLY A 177 -19.01 13.62 -5.21
N ALA A 178 -19.45 13.99 -6.41
CA ALA A 178 -18.61 14.18 -7.60
C ALA A 178 -18.39 15.67 -7.94
N ASN A 179 -17.76 16.42 -7.01
CA ASN A 179 -17.44 17.84 -7.21
C ASN A 179 -15.94 18.07 -7.49
N ASP A 180 -15.53 19.34 -7.62
CA ASP A 180 -14.14 19.70 -7.92
C ASP A 180 -13.15 19.19 -6.85
N VAL A 181 -13.53 19.20 -5.57
CA VAL A 181 -12.68 18.65 -4.50
C VAL A 181 -12.46 17.15 -4.72
N ALA A 182 -13.53 16.39 -5.00
CA ALA A 182 -13.42 14.97 -5.33
C ALA A 182 -12.54 14.75 -6.56
N ALA A 183 -12.65 15.59 -7.60
CA ALA A 183 -11.87 15.43 -8.82
C ALA A 183 -10.35 15.57 -8.55
N TYR A 184 -9.94 16.62 -7.85
CA TYR A 184 -8.53 16.80 -7.47
C TYR A 184 -8.05 15.72 -6.49
N LEU A 185 -8.86 15.38 -5.49
CA LEU A 185 -8.49 14.38 -4.51
C LEU A 185 -8.36 12.99 -5.14
N ALA A 186 -9.26 12.62 -6.06
CA ALA A 186 -9.18 11.36 -6.78
C ALA A 186 -7.89 11.26 -7.62
N GLN A 187 -7.51 12.33 -8.33
CA GLN A 187 -6.26 12.35 -9.08
C GLN A 187 -5.04 12.17 -8.18
N ILE A 188 -4.99 12.88 -7.05
CA ILE A 188 -3.90 12.74 -6.08
C ILE A 188 -3.89 11.32 -5.51
N ALA A 189 -5.05 10.81 -5.08
CA ALA A 189 -5.15 9.48 -4.48
C ALA A 189 -4.73 8.36 -5.45
N LEU A 190 -5.09 8.45 -6.74
CA LEU A 190 -4.61 7.53 -7.77
C LEU A 190 -3.08 7.53 -7.89
N THR A 191 -2.43 8.70 -7.77
CA THR A 191 -0.95 8.79 -7.77
C THR A 191 -0.31 8.25 -6.49
N LEU A 192 -1.09 8.09 -5.43
CA LEU A 192 -0.70 7.51 -4.14
C LEU A 192 -1.11 6.03 -4.02
N ASP A 193 -1.40 5.37 -5.15
CA ASP A 193 -1.79 3.97 -5.25
C ASP A 193 -3.07 3.59 -4.48
N PHE A 194 -4.00 4.54 -4.33
CA PHE A 194 -5.35 4.24 -3.85
C PHE A 194 -6.24 3.68 -4.96
N ASP A 195 -7.04 2.67 -4.62
CA ASP A 195 -8.22 2.27 -5.38
C ASP A 195 -9.36 3.25 -5.10
N VAL A 196 -9.69 4.10 -6.07
CA VAL A 196 -10.63 5.23 -5.88
C VAL A 196 -12.00 4.92 -6.49
N THR A 197 -13.04 5.06 -5.66
CA THR A 197 -14.45 4.99 -6.07
C THR A 197 -15.15 6.29 -5.69
N VAL A 198 -15.96 6.83 -6.59
CA VAL A 198 -16.81 8.01 -6.35
C VAL A 198 -18.27 7.60 -6.39
N CYS A 199 -18.99 7.92 -5.32
CA CYS A 199 -20.43 7.72 -5.20
C CYS A 199 -21.17 9.04 -5.49
N GLU A 200 -22.02 9.05 -6.51
CA GLU A 200 -22.81 10.24 -6.84
C GLU A 200 -24.20 9.85 -7.39
N PRO A 201 -25.26 9.90 -6.56
CA PRO A 201 -26.62 9.56 -7.00
C PRO A 201 -27.24 10.63 -7.90
N ARG A 202 -26.70 11.85 -7.99
CA ARG A 202 -27.29 12.93 -8.79
C ARG A 202 -26.74 12.95 -10.22
N ALA A 203 -27.63 12.76 -11.20
CA ALA A 203 -27.28 12.66 -12.63
C ALA A 203 -26.50 13.89 -13.16
N ALA A 204 -26.83 15.09 -12.70
CA ALA A 204 -26.19 16.33 -13.14
C ALA A 204 -24.68 16.36 -12.81
N TYR A 205 -24.28 15.86 -11.64
CA TYR A 205 -22.87 15.81 -11.23
C TYR A 205 -22.14 14.68 -11.96
N ARG A 206 -22.79 13.52 -12.16
CA ARG A 206 -22.21 12.42 -12.96
C ARG A 206 -21.94 12.83 -14.40
N ALA A 207 -22.84 13.59 -15.02
CA ALA A 207 -22.74 13.99 -16.42
C ALA A 207 -21.46 14.77 -16.76
N VAL A 208 -20.86 15.46 -15.78
CA VAL A 208 -19.64 16.27 -15.93
C VAL A 208 -18.38 15.62 -15.34
N TRP A 209 -18.49 14.44 -14.73
CA TRP A 209 -17.33 13.74 -14.18
C TRP A 209 -16.39 13.23 -15.28
N ARG A 210 -15.08 13.51 -15.18
CA ARG A 210 -14.11 13.19 -16.24
C ARG A 210 -12.78 12.62 -15.73
N VAL A 211 -12.67 12.24 -14.46
CA VAL A 211 -11.40 11.71 -13.93
C VAL A 211 -11.22 10.27 -14.42
N PRO A 212 -10.19 9.97 -15.26
CA PRO A 212 -9.96 8.63 -15.74
C PRO A 212 -9.43 7.72 -14.62
N GLY A 213 -9.73 6.42 -14.71
CA GLY A 213 -9.27 5.43 -13.73
C GLY A 213 -10.02 5.43 -12.39
N VAL A 214 -11.08 6.22 -12.25
CA VAL A 214 -11.93 6.27 -11.06
C VAL A 214 -13.27 5.62 -11.37
N ALA A 215 -13.68 4.65 -10.55
CA ALA A 215 -15.01 4.08 -10.66
C ALA A 215 -16.07 5.10 -10.21
N LEU A 216 -16.99 5.46 -11.09
CA LEU A 216 -18.13 6.32 -10.76
C LEU A 216 -19.38 5.44 -10.57
N VAL A 217 -19.91 5.43 -9.35
CA VAL A 217 -21.04 4.59 -8.94
C VAL A 217 -22.28 5.46 -8.73
N GLU A 218 -23.35 5.11 -9.46
CA GLU A 218 -24.69 5.62 -9.21
C GLU A 218 -25.36 4.77 -8.13
N ALA A 219 -25.23 5.21 -6.88
CA ALA A 219 -25.86 4.57 -5.74
C ALA A 219 -26.13 5.60 -4.63
N MET A 220 -26.97 5.24 -3.67
CA MET A 220 -26.98 5.95 -2.40
C MET A 220 -25.73 5.60 -1.59
N PRO A 221 -25.14 6.56 -0.83
CA PRO A 221 -23.87 6.33 -0.14
C PRO A 221 -23.90 5.19 0.87
N ASP A 222 -25.00 5.02 1.59
CA ASP A 222 -25.16 3.96 2.58
C ASP A 222 -25.19 2.57 1.93
N ASP A 223 -25.93 2.41 0.83
CA ASP A 223 -25.95 1.15 0.08
C ASP A 223 -24.56 0.78 -0.47
N LEU A 224 -23.82 1.76 -1.00
CA LEU A 224 -22.47 1.52 -1.48
C LEU A 224 -21.56 1.07 -0.33
N ILE A 225 -21.56 1.78 0.80
CA ILE A 225 -20.66 1.51 1.93
C ILE A 225 -20.94 0.14 2.55
N ARG A 226 -22.21 -0.26 2.69
CA ARG A 226 -22.58 -1.61 3.13
C ARG A 226 -22.16 -2.69 2.13
N GLY A 227 -22.30 -2.42 0.83
CA GLY A 227 -22.07 -3.40 -0.23
C GLY A 227 -20.61 -3.59 -0.65
N CYS A 228 -19.74 -2.60 -0.46
CA CYS A 228 -18.37 -2.65 -0.99
C CYS A 228 -17.36 -3.39 -0.09
N GLY A 229 -17.78 -3.85 1.09
CA GLY A 229 -16.91 -4.57 2.04
C GLY A 229 -15.78 -3.70 2.58
N CYS A 230 -16.11 -2.54 3.16
CA CYS A 230 -15.11 -1.66 3.77
C CYS A 230 -14.31 -2.39 4.86
N ASP A 231 -13.00 -2.33 4.74
CA ASP A 231 -12.03 -2.96 5.63
C ASP A 231 -11.15 -1.91 6.33
N ALA A 232 -10.20 -2.37 7.15
CA ALA A 232 -9.22 -1.51 7.81
C ALA A 232 -8.22 -0.84 6.85
N ARG A 233 -8.33 -1.06 5.53
CA ARG A 233 -7.59 -0.36 4.48
C ARG A 233 -8.46 0.56 3.64
N THR A 234 -9.70 0.79 4.07
CA THR A 234 -10.66 1.67 3.40
C THR A 234 -10.73 3.02 4.11
N ALA A 235 -10.67 4.09 3.32
CA ALA A 235 -10.99 5.45 3.71
C ALA A 235 -12.30 5.88 3.06
N VAL A 236 -13.12 6.61 3.82
CA VAL A 236 -14.34 7.26 3.30
C VAL A 236 -14.25 8.76 3.52
N VAL A 237 -14.45 9.53 2.46
CA VAL A 237 -14.43 11.00 2.52
C VAL A 237 -15.69 11.57 1.89
N ALA A 238 -16.47 12.26 2.72
CA ALA A 238 -17.65 12.98 2.27
C ALA A 238 -17.28 14.40 1.81
N VAL A 239 -17.61 14.72 0.57
CA VAL A 239 -17.36 16.04 -0.05
C VAL A 239 -18.60 16.60 -0.73
N SER A 240 -19.78 15.98 -0.58
CA SER A 240 -20.95 16.30 -1.40
C SER A 240 -21.58 17.66 -1.09
N HIS A 241 -21.33 18.19 0.11
CA HIS A 241 -21.99 19.36 0.70
C HIS A 241 -23.51 19.20 0.89
N ASP A 242 -24.06 18.02 0.66
CA ASP A 242 -25.46 17.68 0.91
C ASP A 242 -25.55 16.88 2.21
N PRO A 243 -26.12 17.43 3.30
CA PRO A 243 -26.25 16.72 4.56
C PRO A 243 -26.92 15.35 4.44
N LYS A 244 -27.85 15.17 3.50
CA LYS A 244 -28.51 13.89 3.30
C LYS A 244 -27.52 12.82 2.83
N LEU A 245 -26.67 13.16 1.87
CA LEU A 245 -25.69 12.21 1.32
C LEU A 245 -24.51 12.02 2.28
N ASP A 246 -24.00 13.11 2.83
CA ASP A 246 -22.87 13.09 3.75
C ASP A 246 -23.22 12.32 5.02
N ASP A 247 -24.34 12.63 5.68
CA ASP A 247 -24.67 12.02 6.97
C ASP A 247 -24.98 10.52 6.81
N LEU A 248 -25.67 10.09 5.72
CA LEU A 248 -25.88 8.66 5.40
C LEU A 248 -24.55 7.90 5.26
N ALA A 249 -23.59 8.51 4.57
CA ALA A 249 -22.28 7.89 4.40
C ALA A 249 -21.51 7.77 5.72
N LEU A 250 -21.53 8.84 6.52
CA LEU A 250 -20.76 8.92 7.75
C LEU A 250 -21.28 7.93 8.80
N ILE A 251 -22.59 7.78 8.95
CA ILE A 251 -23.19 6.82 9.89
C ILE A 251 -22.70 5.40 9.59
N GLU A 252 -22.81 4.96 8.34
CA GLU A 252 -22.39 3.61 7.93
C GLU A 252 -20.86 3.43 8.03
N ALA A 253 -20.08 4.39 7.53
CA ALA A 253 -18.62 4.28 7.53
C ALA A 253 -18.03 4.25 8.94
N LEU A 254 -18.62 4.99 9.89
CA LEU A 254 -18.18 5.01 11.29
C LEU A 254 -18.49 3.70 12.02
N ALA A 255 -19.47 2.93 11.58
CA ALA A 255 -19.76 1.59 12.10
C ALA A 255 -18.78 0.52 11.61
N LEU A 256 -18.01 0.81 10.55
CA LEU A 256 -17.10 -0.11 9.90
C LEU A 256 -15.63 0.13 10.31
N PRO A 257 -14.72 -0.83 10.07
CA PRO A 257 -13.32 -0.72 10.49
C PRO A 257 -12.46 0.23 9.64
N CYS A 258 -13.05 1.12 8.83
CA CYS A 258 -12.34 2.10 8.00
C CYS A 258 -11.21 2.81 8.77
N PHE A 259 -10.01 2.88 8.21
CA PHE A 259 -8.89 3.58 8.86
C PHE A 259 -9.08 5.10 8.90
N TYR A 260 -9.92 5.63 8.00
CA TYR A 260 -10.21 7.05 7.92
C TYR A 260 -11.68 7.28 7.54
N VAL A 261 -12.35 8.14 8.30
CA VAL A 261 -13.69 8.64 7.97
C VAL A 261 -13.68 10.15 8.14
N GLY A 262 -13.81 10.87 7.03
CA GLY A 262 -13.69 12.32 7.01
C GLY A 262 -14.79 13.00 6.22
N VAL A 263 -15.00 14.28 6.53
CA VAL A 263 -15.96 15.12 5.82
C VAL A 263 -15.41 16.52 5.65
N VAL A 264 -15.39 16.99 4.40
CA VAL A 264 -15.00 18.36 4.07
C VAL A 264 -16.09 19.33 4.52
N GLY A 265 -15.69 20.49 5.05
CA GLY A 265 -16.62 21.52 5.46
C GLY A 265 -15.95 22.63 6.26
N SER A 266 -16.73 23.66 6.62
CA SER A 266 -16.22 24.74 7.45
C SER A 266 -16.18 24.35 8.92
N ARG A 267 -15.26 24.95 9.68
CA ARG A 267 -15.23 24.83 11.16
C ARG A 267 -16.54 25.25 11.81
N ALA A 268 -17.26 26.21 11.20
CA ALA A 268 -18.57 26.65 11.67
C ALA A 268 -19.68 25.60 11.48
N SER A 269 -19.58 24.75 10.44
CA SER A 269 -20.57 23.70 10.16
C SER A 269 -20.34 22.40 10.93
N ALA A 270 -19.12 22.18 11.43
CA ALA A 270 -18.74 20.94 12.09
C ALA A 270 -19.54 20.62 13.38
N PRO A 271 -19.83 21.57 14.29
CA PRO A 271 -20.62 21.29 15.49
C PRO A 271 -22.04 20.82 15.15
N LYS A 272 -22.71 21.51 14.23
CA LYS A 272 -24.07 21.15 13.77
C LYS A 272 -24.11 19.76 13.14
N ARG A 273 -23.06 19.37 12.42
CA ARG A 273 -22.94 18.02 11.86
C ARG A 273 -22.82 16.97 12.96
N ARG A 274 -21.93 17.20 13.94
CA ARG A 274 -21.77 16.27 15.07
C ARG A 274 -23.08 16.11 15.86
N GLU A 275 -23.80 17.21 16.07
CA GLU A 275 -25.11 17.20 16.71
C GLU A 275 -26.10 16.33 15.93
N ARG A 276 -26.25 16.55 14.60
CA ARG A 276 -27.12 15.69 13.78
C ARG A 276 -26.72 14.22 13.84
N LEU A 277 -25.45 13.90 13.65
CA LEU A 277 -24.97 12.51 13.70
C LEU A 277 -25.19 11.85 15.06
N SER A 278 -25.08 12.60 16.16
CA SER A 278 -25.36 12.08 17.51
C SER A 278 -26.84 11.72 17.73
N MET A 279 -27.75 12.22 16.88
CA MET A 279 -29.15 11.80 16.88
C MET A 279 -29.36 10.42 16.21
N PHE A 280 -28.34 9.86 15.56
CA PHE A 280 -28.42 8.63 14.77
C PHE A 280 -27.48 7.53 15.27
N ASP A 281 -27.69 6.97 16.47
CA ASP A 281 -26.96 5.82 17.05
C ASP A 281 -25.41 5.82 16.93
N VAL A 282 -24.79 6.93 16.53
CA VAL A 282 -23.34 7.09 16.44
C VAL A 282 -22.82 7.31 17.85
N THR A 283 -22.14 6.30 18.37
CA THR A 283 -21.54 6.34 19.70
C THR A 283 -20.44 7.40 19.80
N ALA A 284 -20.11 7.84 21.01
CA ALA A 284 -19.02 8.78 21.23
C ALA A 284 -17.66 8.26 20.70
N ALA A 285 -17.42 6.95 20.80
CA ALA A 285 -16.20 6.31 20.28
C ALA A 285 -16.12 6.36 18.75
N GLN A 286 -17.24 6.11 18.07
CA GLN A 286 -17.34 6.28 16.62
C GLN A 286 -17.17 7.74 16.23
N MET A 287 -17.84 8.65 16.92
CA MET A 287 -17.73 10.10 16.68
C MET A 287 -16.28 10.62 16.83
N ALA A 288 -15.50 10.04 17.75
CA ALA A 288 -14.09 10.41 17.96
C ALA A 288 -13.20 10.05 16.75
N ARG A 289 -13.60 9.09 15.92
CA ARG A 289 -12.90 8.73 14.67
C ARG A 289 -13.22 9.67 13.51
N LEU A 290 -14.20 10.57 13.65
CA LEU A 290 -14.63 11.47 12.57
C LEU A 290 -13.68 12.66 12.40
N HIS A 291 -13.05 12.74 11.22
CA HIS A 291 -12.27 13.90 10.78
C HIS A 291 -13.20 14.97 10.19
N SER A 292 -13.50 16.01 10.99
CA SER A 292 -14.47 17.05 10.63
C SER A 292 -14.06 18.42 11.21
N PRO A 293 -13.57 19.35 10.37
CA PRO A 293 -13.29 19.20 8.94
C PRO A 293 -12.19 18.18 8.64
N ALA A 294 -12.30 17.47 7.51
CA ALA A 294 -11.24 16.63 6.97
C ALA A 294 -10.07 17.47 6.43
N GLY A 295 -8.86 16.95 6.61
CA GLY A 295 -7.61 17.48 6.08
C GLY A 295 -6.72 18.19 7.10
N LEU A 296 -5.42 18.21 6.83
CA LEU A 296 -4.42 18.91 7.63
C LEU A 296 -4.67 20.42 7.65
N PRO A 297 -4.37 21.14 8.74
CA PRO A 297 -4.65 22.57 8.89
C PRO A 297 -3.67 23.46 8.09
N LEU A 298 -3.69 23.37 6.77
CA LEU A 298 -2.80 24.10 5.84
C LEU A 298 -3.29 25.52 5.49
N GLY A 299 -4.46 25.92 6.00
CA GLY A 299 -5.11 27.19 5.58
C GLY A 299 -5.73 27.13 4.18
N SER A 300 -6.04 25.93 3.69
CA SER A 300 -6.59 25.67 2.35
C SER A 300 -7.88 26.45 2.06
N ARG A 301 -7.97 27.02 0.85
CA ARG A 301 -9.14 27.80 0.40
C ARG A 301 -9.70 27.32 -0.94
N THR A 302 -8.87 26.82 -1.84
CA THR A 302 -9.29 26.33 -3.16
C THR A 302 -9.57 24.82 -3.12
N PRO A 303 -10.38 24.27 -4.05
CA PRO A 303 -10.62 22.83 -4.11
C PRO A 303 -9.34 21.98 -4.17
N ALA A 304 -8.36 22.40 -4.97
CA ALA A 304 -7.06 21.72 -5.06
C ALA A 304 -6.27 21.77 -3.74
N GLN A 305 -6.26 22.92 -3.04
CA GLN A 305 -5.59 23.01 -1.73
C GLN A 305 -6.29 22.16 -0.67
N ILE A 306 -7.62 22.05 -0.73
CA ILE A 306 -8.39 21.17 0.17
C ILE A 306 -8.06 19.71 -0.14
N ALA A 307 -8.01 19.33 -1.41
CA ALA A 307 -7.64 17.97 -1.82
C ALA A 307 -6.23 17.59 -1.33
N VAL A 308 -5.24 18.47 -1.45
CA VAL A 308 -3.87 18.24 -0.91
C VAL A 308 -3.90 18.09 0.61
N SER A 309 -4.66 18.93 1.31
CA SER A 309 -4.82 18.87 2.77
C SER A 309 -5.44 17.54 3.22
N VAL A 310 -6.49 17.06 2.54
CA VAL A 310 -7.12 15.76 2.81
C VAL A 310 -6.19 14.61 2.47
N ALA A 311 -5.52 14.63 1.32
CA ALA A 311 -4.55 13.60 0.94
C ALA A 311 -3.40 13.49 1.95
N GLY A 312 -2.89 14.61 2.46
CA GLY A 312 -1.89 14.62 3.51
C GLY A 312 -2.36 13.97 4.81
N GLU A 313 -3.61 14.21 5.22
CA GLU A 313 -4.19 13.58 6.41
C GLU A 313 -4.43 12.08 6.19
N LEU A 314 -4.92 11.68 5.00
CA LEU A 314 -5.08 10.27 4.61
C LEU A 314 -3.76 9.51 4.74
N LEU A 315 -2.66 10.05 4.21
CA LEU A 315 -1.34 9.45 4.33
C LEU A 315 -0.87 9.37 5.79
N ALA A 316 -1.06 10.42 6.58
CA ALA A 316 -0.69 10.41 7.99
C ALA A 316 -1.43 9.32 8.77
N CYS A 317 -2.74 9.17 8.54
CA CYS A 317 -3.56 8.12 9.17
C CYS A 317 -3.18 6.72 8.67
N GLN A 318 -2.91 6.56 7.38
CA GLN A 318 -2.46 5.28 6.80
C GLN A 318 -1.13 4.83 7.41
N GLN A 319 -0.18 5.74 7.62
CA GLN A 319 1.12 5.43 8.22
C GLN A 319 1.04 5.15 9.73
N ALA A 320 -0.03 5.60 10.39
CA ALA A 320 -0.30 5.29 11.80
C ALA A 320 -0.93 3.91 12.01
N LEU A 321 -1.32 3.20 10.95
CA LEU A 321 -1.76 1.82 11.05
C LEU A 321 -0.65 0.92 11.60
N PRO A 322 -0.98 -0.07 12.43
CA PRO A 322 0.00 -1.01 12.96
C PRO A 322 0.70 -1.74 11.81
N THR A 323 2.00 -1.98 11.95
CA THR A 323 2.71 -2.97 11.12
C THR A 323 2.47 -4.35 11.71
N ALA A 324 2.17 -5.35 10.88
CA ALA A 324 2.19 -6.73 11.37
C ALA A 324 3.60 -7.02 11.91
N GLY A 325 3.67 -7.53 13.13
CA GLY A 325 4.91 -8.08 13.67
C GLY A 325 5.30 -9.36 12.93
N PRO A 326 6.58 -9.76 12.96
CA PRO A 326 7.00 -11.03 12.38
C PRO A 326 6.18 -12.18 12.97
N VAL A 327 5.56 -12.98 12.10
CA VAL A 327 4.89 -14.22 12.51
C VAL A 327 6.00 -15.20 12.91
N GLY A 328 6.26 -15.28 14.21
CA GLY A 328 6.88 -16.44 14.85
C GLY A 328 8.20 -16.97 14.24
N ARG A 329 9.27 -16.18 14.24
CA ARG A 329 10.58 -16.76 14.59
C ARG A 329 10.81 -16.45 16.06
N ARG A 330 10.44 -17.39 16.95
CA ARG A 330 10.97 -17.38 18.33
C ARG A 330 12.47 -17.61 18.25
N SER A 331 13.23 -16.54 18.02
CA SER A 331 14.64 -16.52 18.37
C SER A 331 14.71 -16.30 19.88
N GLU A 332 14.92 -17.37 20.64
CA GLU A 332 15.40 -17.27 22.01
C GLU A 332 16.78 -16.59 22.01
N ARG A 333 16.82 -15.27 22.15
CA ARG A 333 17.96 -14.56 22.75
C ARG A 333 17.46 -13.39 23.60
N PRO A 334 18.06 -13.18 24.78
CA PRO A 334 17.56 -12.22 25.76
C PRO A 334 17.75 -10.78 25.27
N MET A 335 16.73 -9.96 25.51
CA MET A 335 16.87 -8.50 25.53
C MET A 335 17.96 -8.13 26.54
N SER A 336 19.03 -7.50 26.08
CA SER A 336 19.95 -6.79 26.97
C SER A 336 19.38 -5.40 27.26
N PRO A 337 19.49 -4.88 28.50
CA PRO A 337 18.65 -3.81 28.98
C PRO A 337 19.11 -2.41 28.55
N ALA A 338 18.16 -1.50 28.68
CA ALA A 338 18.23 -0.06 28.52
C ALA A 338 19.55 0.62 28.91
N LEU A 339 19.95 1.59 28.10
CA LEU A 339 20.61 2.80 28.60
C LEU A 339 19.59 3.93 28.63
N ALA A 340 18.94 4.03 29.79
CA ALA A 340 18.31 5.25 30.26
C ALA A 340 19.38 6.19 30.84
N GLY A 341 19.23 7.48 30.55
CA GLY A 341 20.03 8.60 31.06
C GLY A 341 19.98 9.72 30.03
N GLY A 342 18.99 10.63 30.06
CA GLY A 342 18.96 11.76 30.98
C GLY A 342 19.88 12.86 30.42
N ILE A 343 19.38 14.03 30.02
CA ILE A 343 19.36 15.22 30.89
C ILE A 343 18.35 16.26 30.36
N CYS A 344 17.73 16.94 31.32
CA CYS A 344 16.71 17.98 31.27
C CYS A 344 16.99 19.23 30.42
N ARG A 345 15.87 19.75 29.88
CA ARG A 345 15.41 21.16 29.78
C ARG A 345 16.35 22.28 30.23
N ALA A 346 16.43 23.31 29.39
CA ALA A 346 15.88 24.63 29.70
C ALA A 346 15.02 25.08 28.50
#